data_AF-K0RGV5-F1
#
_entry.id   AF-K0RGV5-F1
#
_cell.length_a   1.000
_cell.length_b   1.000
_cell.length_c   1.000
_cell.angle_alpha   90.00
_cell.angle_beta   90.00
_cell.angle_gamma   90.00
#
_symmetry.space_group_name_H-M   'P 1'
#
loop_
_entity.id
_entity.type
_entity.pdbx_description
1 polymer ?
#
loop_
_entity_poly.entity_id
_entity_poly.type
_entity_poly.pdbx_seq_one_letter_code
_entity_poly.pdbx_strand_id
1 'polypeptide(L)'
;ALGVRVGIVRPVQINRSDFGDGELDRFNPNLPRFWGYLRGKRTDRWSDSNVHCCSLTANGMFRGHFTSSDWATRAPPDRINGFQPDIPIGLLLDLDEGTLTLYQNGQRLTTPKDGLSGEYCWYSSAYDCSLVNDCASVSVERGLAPGD
;
A
#
# COMPACT_ATOMS: atom_id res chain seq x y z
N ALA A 1 -4.76 -15.76 -10.96
CA ALA A 1 -3.78 -15.26 -10.00
C ALA A 1 -4.41 -14.18 -9.12
N LEU A 2 -4.48 -14.44 -7.81
CA LEU A 2 -4.74 -13.43 -6.79
C LEU A 2 -3.72 -12.29 -6.89
N GLY A 3 -4.20 -11.07 -6.69
CA GLY A 3 -3.34 -9.88 -6.56
C GLY A 3 -2.98 -9.65 -5.11
N VAL A 4 -1.73 -9.25 -4.87
CA VAL A 4 -1.27 -8.81 -3.55
C VAL A 4 -0.80 -7.37 -3.65
N ARG A 5 -1.34 -6.52 -2.77
CA ARG A 5 -0.88 -5.15 -2.57
C ARG A 5 -0.24 -5.02 -1.21
N VAL A 6 0.92 -4.39 -1.17
CA VAL A 6 1.61 -4.05 0.08
C VAL A 6 2.08 -2.61 0.04
N GLY A 7 2.14 -1.96 1.20
CA GLY A 7 2.64 -0.60 1.29
C GLY A 7 2.24 0.08 2.59
N ILE A 8 2.02 1.39 2.49
CA ILE A 8 1.69 2.24 3.62
C ILE A 8 0.31 2.87 3.45
N VAL A 9 -0.38 3.06 4.55
CA VAL A 9 -1.68 3.71 4.62
C VAL A 9 -1.76 4.55 5.87
N ARG A 10 -2.57 5.61 5.88
CA ARG A 10 -2.83 6.33 7.13
C ARG A 10 -3.41 5.42 8.20
N PRO A 11 -3.04 5.61 9.48
CA PRO A 11 -3.67 4.89 10.57
C PRO A 11 -5.16 5.27 10.63
N VAL A 12 -6.03 4.29 10.38
CA VAL A 12 -7.48 4.48 10.40
C VAL A 12 -8.13 3.43 11.28
N GLN A 13 -8.89 3.88 12.28
CA GLN A 13 -9.75 3.00 13.06
C GLN A 13 -11.08 2.81 12.34
N ILE A 14 -11.27 1.62 11.76
CA ILE A 14 -12.53 1.22 11.12
C ILE A 14 -13.53 0.80 12.20
N ASN A 15 -14.68 1.47 12.22
CA ASN A 15 -15.81 1.04 13.03
C ASN A 15 -16.73 0.16 12.17
N ARG A 16 -16.78 -1.13 12.50
CA ARG A 16 -17.53 -2.13 11.70
C ARG A 16 -19.04 -1.87 11.67
N SER A 17 -19.59 -1.20 12.69
CA SER A 17 -21.01 -0.84 12.73
C SER A 17 -21.42 0.21 11.69
N ASP A 18 -20.46 0.90 11.09
CA ASP A 18 -20.71 1.85 10.00
C ASP A 18 -20.95 1.15 8.64
N PHE A 19 -20.80 -0.19 8.58
CA PHE A 19 -20.86 -0.98 7.36
C PHE A 19 -21.88 -2.12 7.49
N GLY A 20 -22.56 -2.45 6.39
CA GLY A 20 -23.40 -3.64 6.32
C GLY A 20 -22.58 -4.94 6.33
N ASP A 21 -23.29 -6.05 6.54
CA ASP A 21 -22.71 -7.39 6.54
C ASP A 21 -21.96 -7.68 5.23
N GLY A 22 -20.71 -8.10 5.34
CA GLY A 22 -19.85 -8.46 4.21
C GLY A 22 -19.26 -7.29 3.41
N GLU A 23 -19.61 -6.02 3.71
CA GLU A 23 -19.04 -4.87 2.98
C GLU A 23 -17.51 -4.77 3.13
N LEU A 24 -16.99 -5.20 4.29
CA LEU A 24 -15.56 -5.18 4.59
C LEU A 24 -14.81 -6.42 4.10
N ASP A 25 -15.49 -7.45 3.59
CA ASP A 25 -14.84 -8.70 3.11
C ASP A 25 -13.87 -8.44 1.96
N ARG A 26 -14.13 -7.37 1.19
CA ARG A 26 -13.28 -6.90 0.09
C ARG A 26 -12.68 -5.53 0.37
N PHE A 27 -12.43 -5.23 1.65
CA PHE A 27 -11.82 -3.97 2.03
C PHE A 27 -10.44 -3.81 1.39
N ASN A 28 -10.23 -2.66 0.75
CA ASN A 28 -8.94 -2.26 0.22
C ASN A 28 -8.88 -0.72 0.21
N PRO A 29 -7.83 -0.10 0.77
CA PRO A 29 -7.74 1.37 0.87
C PRO A 29 -7.64 2.07 -0.50
N ASN A 30 -7.36 1.34 -1.57
CA ASN A 30 -7.34 1.87 -2.94
C ASN A 30 -8.72 1.82 -3.63
N LEU A 31 -9.76 1.26 -3.00
CA LEU A 31 -11.09 1.19 -3.60
C LEU A 31 -11.87 2.50 -3.35
N PRO A 32 -12.33 3.19 -4.41
CA PRO A 32 -12.99 4.50 -4.27
C PRO A 32 -14.20 4.55 -3.34
N ARG A 33 -14.94 3.43 -3.20
CA ARG A 33 -16.10 3.35 -2.30
C ARG A 33 -15.78 3.62 -0.83
N PHE A 34 -14.54 3.37 -0.38
CA PHE A 34 -14.15 3.60 1.01
C PHE A 34 -13.54 5.00 1.23
N TRP A 35 -13.22 5.74 0.18
CA TRP A 35 -12.44 6.97 0.30
C TRP A 35 -13.12 8.09 1.09
N GLY A 36 -14.43 8.26 0.95
CA GLY A 36 -15.18 9.21 1.76
C GLY A 36 -15.09 8.88 3.25
N TYR A 37 -15.30 7.61 3.59
CA TYR A 37 -15.19 7.10 4.96
C TYR A 37 -13.78 7.29 5.53
N LEU A 38 -12.76 6.84 4.79
CA LEU A 38 -11.37 6.87 5.22
C LEU A 38 -10.87 8.30 5.44
N ARG A 39 -11.23 9.25 4.57
CA ARG A 39 -10.93 10.68 4.78
C ARG A 39 -11.62 11.24 6.02
N GLY A 40 -12.84 10.80 6.32
CA GLY A 40 -13.56 11.18 7.54
C GLY A 40 -12.89 10.72 8.83
N LYS A 41 -11.87 9.85 8.77
CA LYS A 41 -11.07 9.40 9.91
C LYS A 41 -9.76 10.17 10.09
N ARG A 42 -9.55 11.24 9.32
CA ARG A 42 -8.36 12.09 9.41
C ARG A 42 -8.18 12.64 10.82
N THR A 43 -6.93 12.68 11.26
CA THR A 43 -6.50 13.28 12.53
C THR A 43 -5.38 14.28 12.27
N ASP A 44 -5.09 15.14 13.25
CA ASP A 44 -3.99 16.12 13.17
C ASP A 44 -2.62 15.45 13.00
N ARG A 45 -2.49 14.18 13.40
CA ARG A 45 -1.25 13.40 13.28
C ARG A 45 -0.89 13.02 11.86
N TRP A 46 -1.81 13.14 10.91
CA TRP A 46 -1.51 12.89 9.50
C TRP A 46 -0.68 14.02 8.87
N SER A 47 -0.52 15.16 9.56
CA SER A 47 0.23 16.32 9.06
C SER A 47 -0.33 16.79 7.70
N ASP A 48 0.47 17.56 6.94
CA ASP A 48 0.04 18.25 5.72
C ASP A 48 0.17 17.39 4.45
N SER A 49 0.78 16.20 4.54
CA SER A 49 0.92 15.33 3.37
C SER A 49 -0.44 14.83 2.89
N ASN A 50 -0.74 15.13 1.62
CA ASN A 50 -1.95 14.70 0.93
C ASN A 50 -1.83 13.26 0.37
N VAL A 51 -0.84 12.50 0.82
CA VAL A 51 -0.71 11.07 0.48
C VAL A 51 -1.33 10.28 1.61
N HIS A 52 -2.33 9.45 1.30
CA HIS A 52 -3.09 8.71 2.31
C HIS A 52 -2.90 7.19 2.20
N CYS A 53 -2.57 6.71 1.01
CA CYS A 53 -2.24 5.33 0.76
C CYS A 53 -1.22 5.25 -0.38
N CYS A 54 -0.21 4.40 -0.23
CA CYS A 54 0.79 4.08 -1.23
C CYS A 54 0.99 2.58 -1.26
N SER A 55 0.95 1.97 -2.44
CA SER A 55 1.00 0.52 -2.53
C SER A 55 1.65 0.01 -3.80
N LEU A 56 2.49 -0.99 -3.65
CA LEU A 56 3.00 -1.82 -4.71
C LEU A 56 2.07 -3.01 -4.90
N THR A 57 1.69 -3.28 -6.15
CA THR A 57 1.12 -4.56 -6.54
C THR A 57 2.26 -5.55 -6.73
N ALA A 58 2.49 -6.41 -5.75
CA ALA A 58 3.60 -7.37 -5.76
C ALA A 58 3.30 -8.61 -6.62
N ASN A 59 2.03 -9.01 -6.67
CA ASN A 59 1.58 -10.18 -7.43
C ASN A 59 0.27 -9.88 -8.19
N GLY A 60 -0.07 -10.73 -9.15
CA GLY A 60 -1.27 -10.65 -9.97
C GLY A 60 -1.02 -10.01 -11.34
N MET A 61 -2.11 -9.67 -12.02
CA MET A 61 -2.09 -9.12 -13.39
C MET A 61 -1.27 -7.82 -13.48
N PHE A 62 -1.34 -6.98 -12.44
CA PHE A 62 -0.68 -5.68 -12.39
C PHE A 62 0.59 -5.67 -11.53
N ARG A 63 1.29 -6.81 -11.41
CA ARG A 63 2.55 -6.89 -10.66
C ARG A 63 3.56 -5.83 -11.12
N GLY A 64 4.33 -5.28 -10.18
CA GLY A 64 5.31 -4.22 -10.43
C GLY A 64 4.70 -2.84 -10.66
N HIS A 65 3.41 -2.64 -10.39
CA HIS A 65 2.78 -1.32 -10.45
C HIS A 65 2.66 -0.72 -9.05
N PHE A 66 3.02 0.56 -8.94
CA PHE A 66 2.85 1.37 -7.76
C PHE A 66 1.65 2.29 -7.92
N THR A 67 0.88 2.48 -6.85
CA THR A 67 -0.22 3.44 -6.80
C THR A 67 -0.14 4.27 -5.54
N SER A 68 -0.36 5.57 -5.67
CA SER A 68 -0.63 6.45 -4.54
C SER A 68 -2.06 6.98 -4.61
N SER A 69 -2.61 7.37 -3.46
CA SER A 69 -3.96 7.91 -3.36
C SER A 69 -4.04 8.93 -2.23
N ASP A 70 -4.69 10.05 -2.53
CA ASP A 70 -5.17 11.07 -1.58
C ASP A 70 -6.62 10.80 -1.13
N TRP A 71 -7.18 9.65 -1.53
CA TRP A 71 -8.60 9.31 -1.35
C TRP A 71 -9.58 10.36 -1.90
N ALA A 72 -9.18 11.15 -2.88
CA ALA A 72 -10.07 12.08 -3.59
C ALA A 72 -10.04 11.80 -5.09
N THR A 73 -8.86 11.46 -5.62
CA THR A 73 -8.62 11.25 -7.03
C THR A 73 -7.93 9.91 -7.28
N ARG A 74 -8.22 9.33 -8.45
CA ARG A 74 -7.54 8.12 -8.89
C ARG A 74 -6.32 8.51 -9.71
N ALA A 75 -5.15 8.45 -9.10
CA ALA A 75 -3.90 8.52 -9.85
C ALA A 75 -3.74 7.26 -10.72
N PRO A 76 -3.20 7.40 -11.95
CA PRO A 76 -2.81 6.24 -12.74
C PRO A 76 -1.69 5.47 -12.01
N PRO A 77 -1.65 4.13 -12.12
CA PRO A 77 -0.55 3.35 -11.59
C PRO A 77 0.74 3.58 -12.37
N ASP A 78 1.85 3.74 -11.65
CA ASP A 78 3.19 3.85 -12.24
C ASP A 78 3.85 2.48 -12.30
N ARG A 79 4.45 2.15 -13.44
CA ARG A 79 5.19 0.89 -13.60
C ARG A 79 6.61 1.06 -13.04
N ILE A 80 7.01 0.14 -12.17
CA ILE A 80 8.37 0.06 -11.64
C ILE A 80 9.25 -0.67 -12.64
N ASN A 81 10.21 0.05 -13.22
CA ASN A 81 11.23 -0.53 -14.08
C ASN A 81 12.16 -1.44 -13.27
N GLY A 82 12.50 -2.60 -13.83
CA GLY A 82 13.38 -3.57 -13.17
C GLY A 82 12.73 -4.39 -12.06
N PHE A 83 11.42 -4.23 -11.78
CA PHE A 83 10.72 -5.08 -10.82
C PHE A 83 10.70 -6.54 -11.26
N GLN A 84 11.21 -7.41 -10.41
CA GLN A 84 11.20 -8.85 -10.64
C GLN A 84 10.05 -9.50 -9.86
N PRO A 85 9.16 -10.26 -10.51
CA PRO A 85 8.13 -11.00 -9.79
C PRO A 85 8.75 -12.12 -8.95
N ASP A 86 8.03 -12.56 -7.91
CA ASP A 86 8.37 -13.73 -7.09
C ASP A 86 9.68 -13.64 -6.29
N ILE A 87 10.31 -12.48 -6.27
CA ILE A 87 11.48 -12.17 -5.43
C ILE A 87 11.02 -11.36 -4.20
N PRO A 88 11.50 -11.66 -2.99
CA PRO A 88 11.20 -10.87 -1.81
C PRO A 88 11.51 -9.39 -2.01
N ILE A 89 10.59 -8.55 -1.54
CA ILE A 89 10.69 -7.09 -1.61
C ILE A 89 10.87 -6.52 -0.21
N GLY A 90 11.69 -5.48 -0.10
CA GLY A 90 11.80 -4.64 1.07
C GLY A 90 11.13 -3.30 0.81
N LEU A 91 10.43 -2.76 1.80
CA LEU A 91 9.93 -1.39 1.77
C LEU A 91 10.53 -0.63 2.95
N LEU A 92 11.11 0.53 2.68
CA LEU A 92 11.65 1.45 3.69
C LEU A 92 10.83 2.73 3.67
N LEU A 93 10.15 3.01 4.77
CA LEU A 93 9.51 4.30 5.02
C LEU A 93 10.49 5.14 5.85
N ASP A 94 11.00 6.20 5.24
CA ASP A 94 11.83 7.21 5.89
C ASP A 94 10.96 8.46 6.09
N LEU A 95 10.61 8.75 7.35
CA LEU A 95 9.76 9.90 7.67
C LEU A 95 10.53 11.21 7.81
N ASP A 96 11.86 11.14 7.99
CA ASP A 96 12.72 12.33 8.08
C ASP A 96 12.96 12.89 6.67
N GLU A 97 13.29 12.02 5.72
CA GLU A 97 13.38 12.36 4.29
C GLU A 97 12.01 12.43 3.61
N GLY A 98 10.97 11.87 4.25
CA GLY A 98 9.61 11.81 3.72
C GLY A 98 9.46 10.93 2.48
N THR A 99 10.14 9.77 2.44
CA THR A 99 10.17 8.87 1.28
C THR A 99 9.70 7.45 1.59
N LEU A 100 9.18 6.79 0.57
CA LEU A 100 8.98 5.34 0.55
C LEU A 100 9.86 4.76 -0.55
N THR A 101 10.77 3.86 -0.17
CA THR A 101 11.75 3.25 -1.08
C THR A 101 11.53 1.74 -1.18
N LEU A 102 11.59 1.22 -2.41
CA LEU A 102 11.50 -0.20 -2.72
C LEU A 102 12.89 -0.80 -2.88
N TYR A 103 13.10 -1.92 -2.20
CA TYR A 103 14.29 -2.74 -2.28
C TYR A 103 13.94 -4.11 -2.85
N GLN A 104 14.87 -4.68 -3.60
CA GLN A 104 14.78 -6.04 -4.11
C GLN A 104 16.17 -6.66 -4.10
N ASN A 105 16.30 -7.89 -3.59
CA ASN A 105 17.59 -8.58 -3.45
C ASN A 105 18.66 -7.74 -2.71
N GLY A 106 18.26 -7.04 -1.63
CA GLY A 106 19.15 -6.19 -0.84
C GLY A 106 19.57 -4.88 -1.51
N GLN A 107 19.12 -4.59 -2.74
CA GLN A 107 19.47 -3.37 -3.46
C GLN A 107 18.27 -2.42 -3.55
N ARG A 108 18.54 -1.11 -3.47
CA ARG A 108 17.53 -0.08 -3.74
C ARG A 108 17.14 -0.15 -5.21
N LEU A 109 15.87 -0.42 -5.48
CA LEU A 109 15.33 -0.47 -6.84
C LEU A 109 14.81 0.89 -7.28
N THR A 110 13.98 1.55 -6.46
CA THR A 110 13.42 2.87 -6.76
C THR A 110 12.82 3.53 -5.51
N THR A 111 12.57 4.84 -5.56
CA THR A 111 11.80 5.59 -4.54
C THR A 111 10.47 6.02 -5.15
N PRO A 112 9.43 5.18 -5.09
CA PRO A 112 8.18 5.44 -5.79
C PRO A 112 7.35 6.57 -5.17
N LYS A 113 7.67 7.03 -3.96
CA LYS A 113 7.00 8.19 -3.36
C LYS A 113 7.90 9.01 -2.45
N ASP A 114 7.70 10.32 -2.50
CA ASP A 114 8.27 11.38 -1.68
C ASP A 114 7.17 12.26 -1.04
N GLY A 115 7.56 13.27 -0.26
CA GLY A 115 6.61 14.21 0.36
C GLY A 115 5.66 13.55 1.37
N LEU A 116 6.10 12.44 1.98
CA LEU A 116 5.38 11.77 3.05
C LEU A 116 5.67 12.50 4.37
N SER A 117 4.63 12.77 5.15
CA SER A 117 4.77 13.32 6.49
C SER A 117 3.66 12.80 7.41
N GLY A 118 3.89 12.85 8.72
CA GLY A 118 2.95 12.34 9.72
C GLY A 118 2.94 10.81 9.81
N GLU A 119 1.92 10.28 10.50
CA GLU A 119 1.86 8.85 10.79
C GLU A 119 1.38 8.00 9.59
N TYR A 120 1.96 6.82 9.46
CA TYR A 120 1.58 5.76 8.53
C TYR A 120 1.62 4.39 9.21
N CYS A 121 0.80 3.46 8.74
CA CYS A 121 0.87 2.04 9.07
C CYS A 121 1.25 1.24 7.83
N TRP A 122 2.02 0.17 8.03
CA TRP A 122 2.20 -0.86 7.03
C TRP A 122 0.90 -1.64 6.83
N TYR A 123 0.60 -2.00 5.59
CA TYR A 123 -0.55 -2.85 5.30
C TYR A 123 -0.27 -3.82 4.15
N SER A 124 -1.06 -4.88 4.12
CA SER A 124 -1.16 -5.81 3.01
C SER A 124 -2.62 -6.13 2.72
N SER A 125 -2.95 -6.35 1.45
CA SER A 125 -4.29 -6.75 1.01
C SER A 125 -4.16 -7.73 -0.14
N ALA A 126 -4.75 -8.91 0.05
CA ALA A 126 -5.02 -9.84 -1.04
C ALA A 126 -6.35 -9.44 -1.70
N TYR A 127 -6.40 -9.48 -3.03
CA TYR A 127 -7.61 -9.20 -3.77
C TYR A 127 -7.74 -10.13 -4.98
N ASP A 128 -8.97 -10.53 -5.27
CA ASP A 128 -9.24 -11.40 -6.40
C ASP A 128 -9.10 -10.67 -7.73
N CYS A 129 -8.28 -11.23 -8.62
CA CYS A 129 -8.12 -10.80 -10.01
C CYS A 129 -8.49 -11.90 -11.02
N SER A 130 -8.95 -13.09 -10.59
CA SER A 130 -9.11 -14.24 -11.49
C SER A 130 -10.15 -15.28 -11.05
N LEU A 131 -10.76 -15.94 -12.05
CA LEU A 131 -11.63 -17.11 -11.93
C LEU A 131 -10.95 -18.41 -11.40
N VAL A 132 -9.77 -18.33 -10.81
CA VAL A 132 -8.96 -19.49 -10.39
C VAL A 132 -8.73 -19.43 -8.89
N ASN A 133 -9.09 -20.51 -8.17
CA ASN A 133 -8.93 -20.70 -6.72
C ASN A 133 -7.45 -20.89 -6.31
N ASP A 134 -6.59 -19.95 -6.66
CA ASP A 134 -5.28 -19.85 -5.99
C ASP A 134 -5.46 -19.14 -4.65
N CYS A 135 -4.65 -19.52 -3.66
CA CYS A 135 -4.51 -18.80 -2.39
C CYS A 135 -3.17 -18.04 -2.40
N ALA A 136 -3.19 -16.73 -2.14
CA ALA A 136 -2.01 -15.92 -1.98
C ALA A 136 -1.81 -15.67 -0.49
N SER A 137 -0.63 -16.04 0.01
CA SER A 137 -0.19 -15.69 1.35
C SER A 137 0.82 -14.54 1.29
N VAL A 138 0.89 -13.77 2.37
CA VAL A 138 1.88 -12.70 2.53
C VAL A 138 2.54 -12.91 3.87
N SER A 139 3.86 -13.07 3.87
CA SER A 139 4.70 -12.98 5.06
C SER A 139 5.28 -11.58 5.17
N VAL A 140 5.30 -11.03 6.38
CA VAL A 140 5.88 -9.72 6.66
C VAL A 140 6.86 -9.89 7.80
N GLU A 141 8.08 -9.42 7.60
CA GLU A 141 9.13 -9.41 8.59
C GLU A 141 9.74 -8.02 8.69
N ARG A 142 10.27 -7.70 9.86
CA ARG A 142 11.02 -6.46 10.07
C ARG A 142 12.45 -6.69 9.57
N GLY A 143 12.89 -5.88 8.61
CA GLY A 143 14.29 -5.80 8.19
C GLY A 143 15.08 -4.76 8.98
N LEU A 144 16.40 -4.76 8.78
CA LEU A 144 17.29 -3.66 9.16
C LEU A 144 17.29 -2.60 8.06
N ALA A 145 17.44 -1.32 8.42
CA ALA A 145 17.61 -0.30 7.41
C ALA A 145 19.00 -0.48 6.75
N PRO A 146 19.14 -0.18 5.45
CA PRO A 146 20.44 -0.28 4.80
C PRO A 146 21.44 0.68 5.45
N GLY A 147 22.53 0.14 6.00
CA GLY A 147 23.58 0.94 6.66
C GLY A 147 23.56 0.92 8.19
N ASP A 148 22.59 0.23 8.81
CA ASP A 148 22.57 -0.07 10.25
C ASP A 148 23.41 -1.30 10.62
#